data_AF-A0A2P2BZM6-F1
#
_entry.id   AF-A0A2P2BZM6-F1
#
_cell.length_a   1.000
_cell.length_b   1.000
_cell.length_c   1.000
_cell.angle_alpha   90.00
_cell.angle_beta   90.00
_cell.angle_gamma   90.00
#
_symmetry.space_group_name_H-M   'P 1'
#
loop_
_entity.id
_entity.type
_entity.pdbx_description
1 polymer ?
#
loop_
_entity_poly.entity_id
_entity_poly.type
_entity_poly.pdbx_seq_one_letter_code
_entity_poly.pdbx_strand_id
1 'polypeptide(L)'
;MRADAQRNRDRIVEVARVVFREQGYDASLDEVAKRAGVGPGTLYRHFPQRENLIDAIMQSWVDRVTDAADKAVVAEGSPRDVLLGWFEAYVALISLHKGGPAKITSALGDTDSPIATKCRTLTAATERIVERLAAEDALRDGVDAVQLCRLVGGVATVADQGDLAPDVVRPLLGVVADGLLR
;
A
#
# COMPACT_ATOMS: atom_id res chain seq x y z
N MET A 1 -16.95 -27.80 -11.87
CA MET A 1 -15.51 -27.52 -12.05
C MET A 1 -15.13 -26.05 -11.95
N ARG A 2 -15.75 -25.09 -12.68
CA ARG A 2 -15.45 -23.65 -12.47
C ARG A 2 -15.87 -23.12 -11.09
N ALA A 3 -17.03 -23.55 -10.60
CA ALA A 3 -17.52 -23.16 -9.27
C ALA A 3 -16.63 -23.69 -8.13
N ASP A 4 -16.07 -24.90 -8.26
CA ASP A 4 -15.16 -25.48 -7.28
C ASP A 4 -13.81 -24.75 -7.24
N ALA A 5 -13.28 -24.44 -8.43
CA ALA A 5 -12.05 -23.65 -8.57
C ALA A 5 -12.21 -22.24 -7.98
N GLN A 6 -13.35 -21.59 -8.19
CA GLN A 6 -13.64 -20.28 -7.60
C GLN A 6 -13.77 -20.37 -6.08
N ARG A 7 -14.54 -21.32 -5.55
CA ARG A 7 -14.66 -21.53 -4.09
C ARG A 7 -13.31 -21.80 -3.42
N ASN A 8 -12.43 -22.56 -4.07
CA ASN A 8 -11.09 -22.80 -3.56
C ASN A 8 -10.24 -21.52 -3.59
N ARG A 9 -10.30 -20.73 -4.67
CA ARG A 9 -9.63 -19.43 -4.76
C ARG A 9 -10.09 -18.51 -3.63
N ASP A 10 -11.39 -18.35 -3.43
CA ASP A 10 -11.95 -17.45 -2.42
C ASP A 10 -11.55 -17.91 -1.00
N ARG A 11 -11.59 -19.21 -0.74
CA ARG A 11 -11.15 -19.77 0.55
C ARG A 11 -9.66 -19.57 0.81
N ILE A 12 -8.81 -19.70 -0.21
CA ILE A 12 -7.37 -19.39 -0.08
C ILE A 12 -7.17 -17.92 0.27
N VAL A 13 -7.88 -17.00 -0.41
CA VAL A 13 -7.78 -15.56 -0.14
C VAL A 13 -8.20 -15.23 1.28
N GLU A 14 -9.31 -15.79 1.75
CA GLU A 14 -9.81 -15.54 3.11
C GLU A 14 -8.83 -16.02 4.19
N VAL A 15 -8.30 -17.24 4.03
CA VAL A 15 -7.28 -17.76 4.96
C VAL A 15 -5.98 -16.95 4.89
N ALA A 16 -5.57 -16.54 3.69
CA ALA A 16 -4.37 -15.74 3.51
C ALA A 16 -4.49 -14.37 4.20
N ARG A 17 -5.67 -13.73 4.20
CA ARG A 17 -5.93 -12.49 4.96
C ARG A 17 -5.65 -12.67 6.44
N VAL A 18 -6.03 -13.81 7.02
CA VAL A 18 -5.79 -14.11 8.43
C VAL A 18 -4.29 -14.32 8.67
N VAL A 19 -3.64 -15.19 7.88
CA VAL A 19 -2.21 -15.49 8.04
C VAL A 19 -1.34 -14.26 7.87
N PHE A 20 -1.60 -13.43 6.85
CA PHE A 20 -0.82 -12.20 6.63
C PHE A 20 -1.10 -11.11 7.65
N ARG A 21 -2.25 -11.14 8.34
CA ARG A 21 -2.50 -10.26 9.49
C ARG A 21 -1.68 -10.68 10.70
N GLU A 22 -1.51 -11.98 10.91
CA GLU A 22 -0.74 -12.54 12.02
C GLU A 22 0.77 -12.42 11.81
N GLN A 23 1.24 -12.63 10.57
CA GLN A 23 2.66 -12.89 10.28
C GLN A 23 3.25 -11.96 9.21
N GLY A 24 2.46 -11.05 8.64
CA GLY A 24 2.87 -10.20 7.53
C GLY A 24 2.87 -10.91 6.17
N TYR A 25 3.23 -10.16 5.13
CA TYR A 25 3.21 -10.65 3.75
C TYR A 25 4.29 -11.67 3.43
N ASP A 26 5.30 -11.86 4.28
CA ASP A 26 6.33 -12.88 4.08
C ASP A 26 5.98 -14.25 4.69
N ALA A 27 4.80 -14.38 5.30
CA ALA A 27 4.32 -15.63 5.86
C ALA A 27 4.34 -16.81 4.87
N SER A 28 4.43 -18.04 5.38
CA SER A 28 4.55 -19.23 4.53
C SER A 28 3.29 -19.48 3.69
N LEU A 29 3.45 -19.60 2.37
CA LEU A 29 2.35 -20.00 1.48
C LEU A 29 1.92 -21.46 1.71
N ASP A 30 2.83 -22.33 2.16
CA ASP A 30 2.48 -23.71 2.52
C ASP A 30 1.60 -23.74 3.77
N GLU A 31 1.81 -22.82 4.72
CA GLU A 31 0.93 -22.66 5.86
C GLU A 31 -0.45 -22.17 5.44
N VAL A 32 -0.51 -21.18 4.54
CA VAL A 32 -1.79 -20.73 3.95
C VAL A 32 -2.51 -21.89 3.27
N ALA A 33 -1.82 -22.71 2.47
CA ALA A 33 -2.41 -23.88 1.81
C ALA A 33 -2.96 -24.88 2.83
N LYS A 34 -2.16 -25.20 3.86
CA LYS A 34 -2.54 -26.11 4.96
C LYS A 34 -3.78 -25.60 5.70
N ARG A 35 -3.78 -24.34 6.13
CA ARG A 35 -4.92 -23.72 6.84
C ARG A 35 -6.16 -23.60 5.94
N ALA A 36 -5.97 -23.41 4.64
CA ALA A 36 -7.05 -23.40 3.65
C ALA A 36 -7.55 -24.80 3.28
N GLY A 37 -6.92 -25.88 3.77
CA GLY A 37 -7.29 -27.25 3.45
C GLY A 37 -7.14 -27.58 1.96
N VAL A 38 -6.13 -27.01 1.31
CA VAL A 38 -5.78 -27.29 -0.10
C VAL A 38 -4.32 -27.77 -0.18
N GLY A 39 -4.00 -28.57 -1.21
CA GLY A 39 -2.61 -28.95 -1.46
C GLY A 39 -1.77 -27.75 -1.97
N PRO A 40 -0.45 -27.69 -1.70
CA PRO A 40 0.42 -26.61 -2.18
C PRO A 40 0.34 -26.39 -3.70
N GLY A 41 0.32 -27.47 -4.49
CA GLY A 41 0.17 -27.38 -5.94
C GLY A 41 -1.16 -26.77 -6.40
N THR A 42 -2.22 -26.83 -5.58
CA THR A 42 -3.48 -26.13 -5.86
C THR A 42 -3.34 -24.64 -5.58
N LEU A 43 -2.66 -24.25 -4.50
CA LEU A 43 -2.36 -22.84 -4.21
C LEU A 43 -1.51 -22.21 -5.32
N TYR A 44 -0.38 -22.83 -5.67
CA TYR A 44 0.52 -22.31 -6.71
C TYR A 44 -0.12 -22.24 -8.11
N ARG A 45 -1.10 -23.11 -8.41
CA ARG A 45 -1.91 -23.00 -9.63
C ARG A 45 -2.82 -21.78 -9.65
N HIS A 46 -3.36 -21.36 -8.50
CA HIS A 46 -4.21 -20.17 -8.39
C HIS A 46 -3.41 -18.87 -8.23
N PHE A 47 -2.25 -18.96 -7.57
CA PHE A 47 -1.38 -17.84 -7.22
C PHE A 47 0.08 -18.24 -7.48
N PRO A 48 0.57 -18.12 -8.72
CA PRO A 48 1.92 -18.55 -9.09
C PRO A 48 3.02 -17.80 -8.33
N GLN A 49 2.80 -16.51 -8.07
CA GLN A 49 3.68 -15.66 -7.27
C GLN A 49 2.93 -15.21 -6.01
N ARG A 50 3.68 -14.90 -4.95
CA ARG A 50 3.14 -14.36 -3.69
C ARG A 50 2.33 -13.09 -3.95
N GLU A 51 2.83 -12.24 -4.83
CA GLU A 51 2.24 -10.97 -5.22
C GLU A 51 0.86 -11.17 -5.90
N ASN A 52 0.61 -12.30 -6.57
CA ASN A 52 -0.72 -12.62 -7.08
C ASN A 52 -1.74 -12.83 -5.94
N LEU A 53 -1.30 -13.41 -4.83
CA LEU A 53 -2.16 -13.60 -3.65
C LEU A 53 -2.35 -12.28 -2.90
N ILE A 54 -1.29 -11.47 -2.79
CA ILE A 54 -1.37 -10.12 -2.21
C ILE A 54 -2.35 -9.25 -3.00
N ASP A 55 -2.28 -9.25 -4.33
CA ASP A 55 -3.23 -8.51 -5.18
C ASP A 55 -4.69 -8.91 -4.93
N ALA A 56 -4.95 -10.22 -4.82
CA ALA A 56 -6.28 -10.74 -4.53
C ALA A 56 -6.79 -10.35 -3.13
N ILE A 57 -5.90 -10.21 -2.14
CA ILE A 57 -6.24 -9.71 -0.82
C ILE A 57 -6.54 -8.21 -0.85
N MET A 58 -5.87 -7.45 -1.69
CA MET A 58 -6.03 -6.00 -1.87
C MET A 58 -7.26 -5.58 -2.68
N GLN A 59 -8.27 -6.44 -2.87
CA GLN A 59 -9.47 -6.09 -3.62
C GLN A 59 -10.20 -4.86 -3.03
N SER A 60 -10.51 -4.86 -1.73
CA SER A 60 -11.16 -3.73 -1.04
C SER A 60 -10.21 -2.59 -0.69
N TRP A 61 -8.92 -2.72 -1.00
CA TRP A 61 -7.92 -1.69 -0.69
C TRP A 61 -8.06 -0.48 -1.61
N VAL A 62 -8.48 -0.70 -2.86
CA VAL A 62 -8.72 0.37 -3.85
C VAL A 62 -9.72 1.39 -3.32
N ASP A 63 -10.85 0.93 -2.78
CA ASP A 63 -11.89 1.82 -2.23
C ASP A 63 -11.36 2.64 -1.06
N ARG A 64 -10.49 2.05 -0.21
CA ARG A 64 -9.86 2.75 0.91
C ARG A 64 -8.87 3.81 0.46
N VAL A 65 -8.12 3.54 -0.62
CA VAL A 65 -7.21 4.52 -1.22
C VAL A 65 -8.00 5.69 -1.79
N THR A 66 -9.08 5.42 -2.52
CA THR A 66 -9.95 6.45 -3.10
C THR A 66 -10.57 7.31 -2.01
N ASP A 67 -11.16 6.70 -0.98
CA ASP A 67 -11.78 7.42 0.16
C ASP A 67 -10.76 8.28 0.93
N ALA A 68 -9.53 7.77 1.13
CA ALA A 68 -8.47 8.53 1.76
C ALA A 68 -8.06 9.76 0.92
N ALA A 69 -7.94 9.61 -0.40
CA ALA A 69 -7.65 10.73 -1.29
C ALA A 69 -8.79 11.74 -1.35
N ASP A 70 -10.05 11.29 -1.42
CA ASP A 70 -11.22 12.17 -1.42
C ASP A 70 -11.24 13.05 -0.16
N LYS A 71 -10.95 12.47 1.01
CA LYS A 71 -10.84 13.20 2.27
C LYS A 71 -9.66 14.16 2.28
N ALA A 72 -8.50 13.75 1.77
CA ALA A 72 -7.30 14.58 1.78
C ALA A 72 -7.39 15.77 0.81
N VAL A 73 -8.05 15.61 -0.34
CA VAL A 73 -8.25 16.72 -1.31
C VAL A 73 -9.05 17.87 -0.71
N VAL A 74 -10.09 17.56 0.08
CA VAL A 74 -10.97 18.56 0.70
C VAL A 74 -10.55 18.94 2.12
N ALA A 75 -9.43 18.43 2.61
CA ALA A 75 -8.94 18.73 3.94
C ALA A 75 -8.60 20.22 4.06
N GLU A 76 -9.02 20.82 5.17
CA GLU A 76 -8.66 22.18 5.56
C GLU A 76 -7.33 22.19 6.32
N GLY A 77 -6.62 23.31 6.29
CA GLY A 77 -5.35 23.49 7.00
C GLY A 77 -4.27 24.09 6.11
N SER A 78 -3.06 24.21 6.64
CA SER A 78 -1.91 24.63 5.84
C SER A 78 -1.52 23.55 4.82
N PRO A 79 -0.81 23.89 3.73
CA PRO A 79 -0.24 22.90 2.81
C PRO A 79 0.54 21.77 3.50
N ARG A 80 1.22 22.12 4.59
CA ARG A 80 1.95 21.17 5.45
C ARG A 80 1.02 20.20 6.17
N ASP A 81 -0.09 20.70 6.73
CA ASP A 81 -1.07 19.86 7.42
C ASP A 81 -1.71 18.86 6.45
N VAL A 82 -2.01 19.30 5.21
CA VAL A 82 -2.57 18.47 4.15
C VAL A 82 -1.59 17.38 3.72
N LEU A 83 -0.31 17.71 3.49
CA LEU A 83 0.72 16.73 3.17
C LEU A 83 0.90 15.72 4.29
N LEU A 84 1.02 16.18 5.54
CA LEU A 84 1.20 15.29 6.69
C LEU A 84 0.00 14.35 6.87
N GLY A 85 -1.22 14.86 6.76
CA GLY A 85 -2.43 14.05 6.81
C GLY A 85 -2.46 13.01 5.69
N TRP A 86 -2.08 13.38 4.47
CA TRP A 86 -1.94 12.43 3.36
C TRP A 86 -0.85 11.39 3.63
N PHE A 87 0.31 11.78 4.16
CA PHE A 87 1.40 10.85 4.45
C PHE A 87 1.01 9.85 5.52
N GLU A 88 0.35 10.28 6.60
CA GLU A 88 -0.15 9.40 7.65
C GLU A 88 -1.17 8.39 7.08
N ALA A 89 -2.10 8.85 6.23
CA ALA A 89 -3.05 7.97 5.54
C ALA A 89 -2.35 6.99 4.58
N TYR A 90 -1.38 7.48 3.80
CA TYR A 90 -0.58 6.69 2.87
C TYR A 90 0.16 5.58 3.61
N VAL A 91 0.88 5.91 4.69
CA VAL A 91 1.60 4.94 5.53
C VAL A 91 0.64 3.89 6.07
N ALA A 92 -0.53 4.29 6.57
CA ALA A 92 -1.55 3.36 7.06
C ALA A 92 -2.10 2.43 5.95
N LEU A 93 -2.22 2.92 4.71
CA LEU A 93 -2.68 2.13 3.57
C LEU A 93 -1.66 1.06 3.16
N ILE A 94 -0.37 1.37 3.17
CA ILE A 94 0.69 0.43 2.74
C ILE A 94 1.17 -0.49 3.87
N SER A 95 0.90 -0.14 5.14
CA SER A 95 1.35 -0.89 6.32
C SER A 95 0.26 -1.79 6.94
N LEU A 96 -0.77 -2.15 6.18
CA LEU A 96 -1.85 -3.02 6.67
C LEU A 96 -1.37 -4.40 7.10
N HIS A 97 -0.27 -4.86 6.52
CA HIS A 97 0.39 -6.11 6.84
C HIS A 97 1.90 -5.86 6.85
N LYS A 98 2.59 -6.48 7.81
CA LYS A 98 4.05 -6.37 7.93
C LYS A 98 4.74 -6.76 6.60
N GLY A 99 5.72 -5.98 6.17
CA GLY A 99 6.39 -6.10 4.87
C GLY A 99 5.66 -5.44 3.70
N GLY A 100 4.46 -4.89 3.91
CA GLY A 100 3.68 -4.16 2.90
C GLY A 100 4.40 -2.96 2.30
N PRO A 101 4.97 -2.05 3.11
CA PRO A 101 5.64 -0.86 2.59
C PRO A 101 6.76 -1.19 1.59
N ALA A 102 7.62 -2.15 1.93
CA ALA A 102 8.72 -2.56 1.06
C ALA A 102 8.20 -3.09 -0.30
N LYS A 103 7.24 -4.02 -0.26
CA LYS A 103 6.70 -4.66 -1.48
C LYS A 103 5.96 -3.69 -2.39
N ILE A 104 5.14 -2.82 -1.82
CA ILE A 104 4.37 -1.83 -2.59
C ILE A 104 5.31 -0.78 -3.16
N THR A 105 6.24 -0.25 -2.35
CA THR A 105 7.18 0.80 -2.79
C THR A 105 8.12 0.30 -3.88
N SER A 106 8.64 -0.93 -3.79
CA SER A 106 9.51 -1.51 -4.82
C SER A 106 8.80 -1.77 -6.14
N ALA A 107 7.48 -2.00 -6.11
CA ALA A 107 6.68 -2.25 -7.31
C ALA A 107 6.23 -0.95 -8.02
N LEU A 108 6.49 0.23 -7.44
CA LEU A 108 6.11 1.51 -8.06
C LEU A 108 6.83 1.72 -9.39
N GLY A 109 6.04 1.66 -10.48
CA GLY A 109 6.50 1.83 -11.85
C GLY A 109 6.82 0.53 -12.58
N ASP A 110 6.75 -0.62 -11.90
CA ASP A 110 6.86 -1.94 -12.55
C ASP A 110 5.49 -2.34 -13.13
N THR A 111 5.39 -2.34 -14.47
CA THR A 111 4.15 -2.68 -15.18
C THR A 111 3.86 -4.18 -15.20
N ASP A 112 4.88 -5.02 -15.00
CA ASP A 112 4.78 -6.48 -15.02
C ASP A 112 4.47 -7.05 -13.63
N SER A 113 4.58 -6.22 -12.58
CA SER A 113 4.23 -6.60 -11.22
C SER A 113 2.76 -7.05 -11.12
N PRO A 114 2.46 -8.16 -10.43
CA PRO A 114 1.08 -8.56 -10.15
C PRO A 114 0.25 -7.51 -9.39
N ILE A 115 0.89 -6.59 -8.67
CA ILE A 115 0.23 -5.49 -7.95
C ILE A 115 0.30 -4.15 -8.69
N ALA A 116 0.66 -4.14 -9.98
CA ALA A 116 0.82 -2.91 -10.77
C ALA A 116 -0.45 -2.04 -10.78
N THR A 117 -1.64 -2.66 -10.84
CA THR A 117 -2.91 -1.92 -10.76
C THR A 117 -3.08 -1.21 -9.43
N LYS A 118 -2.70 -1.86 -8.31
CA LYS A 118 -2.76 -1.24 -6.97
C LYS A 118 -1.77 -0.09 -6.85
N CYS A 119 -0.56 -0.27 -7.38
CA CYS A 119 0.45 0.78 -7.43
C CYS A 119 -0.07 2.00 -8.20
N ARG A 120 -0.68 1.80 -9.38
CA ARG A 120 -1.29 2.91 -10.15
C ARG A 120 -2.41 3.62 -9.40
N THR A 121 -3.28 2.89 -8.71
CA THR A 121 -4.34 3.49 -7.87
C THR A 121 -3.74 4.42 -6.80
N LEU A 122 -2.70 3.96 -6.10
CA LEU A 122 -2.05 4.73 -5.04
C LEU A 122 -1.29 5.95 -5.58
N THR A 123 -0.61 5.79 -6.73
CA THR A 123 0.04 6.90 -7.41
C THR A 123 -0.97 7.95 -7.87
N ALA A 124 -2.08 7.53 -8.50
CA ALA A 124 -3.13 8.45 -8.94
C ALA A 124 -3.80 9.18 -7.77
N ALA A 125 -4.01 8.50 -6.64
CA ALA A 125 -4.51 9.12 -5.42
C ALA A 125 -3.54 10.19 -4.88
N THR A 126 -2.23 9.91 -4.94
CA THR A 126 -1.18 10.86 -4.57
C THR A 126 -1.11 12.05 -5.53
N GLU A 127 -1.27 11.81 -6.83
CA GLU A 127 -1.27 12.83 -7.88
C GLU A 127 -2.35 13.89 -7.63
N ARG A 128 -3.55 13.51 -7.20
CA ARG A 128 -4.61 14.44 -6.81
C ARG A 128 -4.20 15.40 -5.68
N ILE A 129 -3.37 14.94 -4.75
CA ILE A 129 -2.86 15.77 -3.65
C ILE A 129 -1.78 16.73 -4.16
N VAL A 130 -0.90 16.23 -5.04
CA VAL A 130 0.11 17.05 -5.71
C VAL A 130 -0.55 18.15 -6.54
N GLU A 131 -1.56 17.83 -7.34
CA GLU A 131 -2.31 18.78 -8.16
C GLU A 131 -2.98 19.88 -7.32
N ARG A 132 -3.66 19.48 -6.22
CA ARG A 132 -4.26 20.43 -5.26
C ARG A 132 -3.23 21.44 -4.75
N LEU A 133 -2.09 20.95 -4.24
CA LEU A 133 -1.08 21.81 -3.62
C LEU A 133 -0.28 22.62 -4.65
N ALA A 134 -0.10 22.10 -5.86
CA ALA A 134 0.49 22.84 -6.97
C ALA A 134 -0.39 24.02 -7.41
N ALA A 135 -1.72 23.86 -7.39
CA ALA A 135 -2.66 24.95 -7.69
C ALA A 135 -2.59 26.11 -6.66
N GLU A 136 -2.09 25.83 -5.46
CA GLU A 136 -1.84 26.83 -4.40
C GLU A 136 -0.40 27.40 -4.45
N ASP A 137 0.41 27.04 -5.45
CA ASP A 137 1.85 27.37 -5.56
C ASP A 137 2.66 26.94 -4.32
N ALA A 138 2.20 25.90 -3.61
CA ALA A 138 2.79 25.49 -2.33
C ALA A 138 3.96 24.51 -2.48
N LEU A 139 4.07 23.82 -3.61
CA LEU A 139 5.09 22.78 -3.85
C LEU A 139 6.33 23.32 -4.56
N ARG A 140 7.48 22.72 -4.25
CA ARG A 140 8.71 22.92 -5.02
C ARG A 140 8.54 22.43 -6.46
N ASP A 141 9.28 23.04 -7.37
CA ASP A 141 9.27 22.65 -8.78
C ASP A 141 9.77 21.20 -8.96
N GLY A 142 9.09 20.45 -9.83
CA GLY A 142 9.48 19.08 -10.18
C GLY A 142 9.07 18.00 -9.18
N VAL A 143 8.29 18.33 -8.15
CA VAL A 143 7.67 17.34 -7.27
C VAL A 143 6.64 16.53 -8.05
N ASP A 144 6.86 15.22 -8.15
CA ASP A 144 5.92 14.28 -8.76
C ASP A 144 5.36 13.26 -7.74
N ALA A 145 4.22 12.65 -8.09
CA ALA A 145 3.53 11.71 -7.21
C ALA A 145 4.34 10.43 -6.92
N VAL A 146 5.17 9.97 -7.87
CA VAL A 146 5.98 8.75 -7.71
C VAL A 146 7.15 8.99 -6.76
N GLN A 147 7.80 10.16 -6.84
CA GLN A 147 8.82 10.59 -5.90
C GLN A 147 8.27 10.68 -4.48
N LEU A 148 7.11 11.32 -4.30
CA LEU A 148 6.42 11.40 -3.02
C LEU A 148 6.11 10.00 -2.47
N CYS A 149 5.53 9.12 -3.29
CA CYS A 149 5.26 7.73 -2.91
C CYS A 149 6.54 7.00 -2.46
N ARG A 150 7.67 7.19 -3.16
CA ARG A 150 8.96 6.55 -2.80
C ARG A 150 9.56 7.12 -1.53
N LEU A 151 9.48 8.42 -1.30
CA LEU A 151 9.99 9.06 -0.08
C LEU A 151 9.21 8.57 1.15
N VAL A 152 7.88 8.65 1.10
CA VAL A 152 7.01 8.23 2.20
C VAL A 152 7.05 6.71 2.37
N GLY A 153 7.04 5.95 1.27
CA GLY A 153 7.19 4.50 1.27
C GLY A 153 8.53 4.02 1.83
N GLY A 154 9.62 4.77 1.60
CA GLY A 154 10.92 4.53 2.21
C GLY A 154 10.90 4.71 3.74
N VAL A 155 10.31 5.81 4.22
CA VAL A 155 10.10 6.04 5.66
C VAL A 155 9.26 4.91 6.26
N ALA A 156 8.15 4.55 5.61
CA ALA A 156 7.28 3.45 6.05
C ALA A 156 8.00 2.09 6.06
N THR A 157 8.90 1.84 5.11
CA THR A 157 9.70 0.61 5.06
C THR A 157 10.63 0.50 6.26
N VAL A 158 11.33 1.59 6.62
CA VAL A 158 12.18 1.63 7.82
C VAL A 158 11.34 1.49 9.08
N ALA A 159 10.18 2.15 9.13
CA ALA A 159 9.25 2.07 10.25
C ALA A 159 8.74 0.64 10.50
N ASP A 160 8.32 -0.04 9.43
CA ASP A 160 7.80 -1.41 9.47
C ASP A 160 8.87 -2.44 9.85
N GLN A 161 10.10 -2.28 9.33
CA GLN A 161 11.22 -3.17 9.67
C GLN A 161 11.74 -2.96 11.09
N GLY A 162 11.73 -1.72 11.57
CA GLY A 162 12.19 -1.35 12.91
C GLY A 162 11.11 -1.43 14.00
N ASP A 163 9.87 -1.80 13.65
CA ASP A 163 8.70 -1.74 14.53
C ASP A 163 8.57 -0.37 15.24
N LEU A 164 8.82 0.71 14.48
CA LEU A 164 8.86 2.08 15.02
C LEU A 164 7.46 2.55 15.39
N ALA A 165 7.35 3.20 16.55
CA ALA A 165 6.10 3.78 17.02
C ALA A 165 5.69 5.01 16.18
N PRO A 166 4.38 5.30 16.02
CA PRO A 166 3.90 6.40 15.18
C PRO A 166 4.46 7.79 15.54
N ASP A 167 4.73 8.05 16.82
CA ASP A 167 5.33 9.27 17.32
C ASP A 167 6.81 9.44 16.91
N VAL A 168 7.50 8.33 16.63
CA VAL A 168 8.86 8.32 16.04
C VAL A 168 8.80 8.51 14.53
N VAL A 169 7.77 7.97 13.85
CA VAL A 169 7.62 8.06 12.39
C VAL A 169 7.16 9.44 11.94
N ARG A 170 6.23 10.06 12.68
CA ARG A 170 5.61 11.34 12.29
C ARG A 170 6.62 12.48 12.07
N PRO A 171 7.65 12.69 12.90
CA PRO A 171 8.69 13.67 12.63
C PRO A 171 9.45 13.42 11.32
N LEU A 172 9.69 12.17 10.93
CA LEU A 172 10.35 11.82 9.66
C LEU A 172 9.49 12.23 8.46
N LEU A 173 8.18 12.00 8.56
CA LEU A 173 7.21 12.48 7.56
C LEU A 173 7.16 14.01 7.52
N GLY A 174 7.34 14.68 8.65
CA GLY A 174 7.49 16.14 8.74
C GLY A 174 8.66 16.66 7.92
N VAL A 175 9.84 16.04 8.06
CA VAL A 175 11.02 16.41 7.27
C VAL A 175 10.76 16.23 5.77
N VAL A 176 10.07 15.17 5.37
CA VAL A 176 9.67 14.97 3.97
C VAL A 176 8.72 16.07 3.51
N ALA A 177 7.70 16.42 4.30
CA ALA A 177 6.73 17.47 3.95
C ALA A 177 7.42 18.83 3.80
N ASP A 178 8.26 19.21 4.76
CA ASP A 178 9.02 20.46 4.76
C ASP A 178 10.02 20.53 3.58
N GLY A 179 10.52 19.37 3.15
CA GLY A 179 11.38 19.23 1.97
C GLY A 179 10.65 19.33 0.61
N LEU A 180 9.32 19.22 0.59
CA LEU A 180 8.51 19.28 -0.65
C LEU A 180 7.80 20.63 -0.83
N LEU A 181 7.65 21.39 0.26
CA LEU A 181 7.04 22.72 0.26
C LEU A 181 8.04 23.82 -0.09
N ARG A 182 7.51 24.94 -0.63
CA ARG A 182 8.27 26.18 -0.86
C ARG A 182 8.53 26.96 0.42
#